data_AF-A0A501WD66-F1
#
_entry.id   AF-A0A501WD66-F1
#
_cell.length_a   1.000
_cell.length_b   1.000
_cell.length_c   1.000
_cell.angle_alpha   90.00
_cell.angle_beta   90.00
_cell.angle_gamma   90.00
#
_symmetry.space_group_name_H-M   'P 1'
#
loop_
_entity.id
_entity.type
_entity.pdbx_description
1 polymer ?
#
loop_
_entity_poly.entity_id
_entity_poly.type
_entity_poly.pdbx_seq_one_letter_code
_entity_poly.pdbx_strand_id
1 'polypeptide(L)' 'MNGESEERWDAGELGCGELVVLLRMRLRRMPGRILHLIARDTGAAEDLPAWCRMTANTLERHDPATASFWIRSKSDWN' A
#
# COMPACT_ATOMS: atom_id res chain seq x y z
N MET A 1 -8.17 14.59 20.33
CA MET A 1 -8.45 13.24 19.77
C MET A 1 -7.67 13.17 18.47
N ASN A 2 -6.42 12.67 18.52
CA ASN A 2 -5.53 12.70 17.37
C ASN A 2 -5.92 11.57 16.42
N GLY A 3 -6.60 11.92 15.33
CA GLY A 3 -6.81 11.01 14.21
C GLY A 3 -5.47 10.74 13.55
N GLU A 4 -4.87 9.59 13.86
CA GLU A 4 -3.80 8.99 13.07
C GLU A 4 -4.29 8.99 11.62
N SER A 5 -3.62 9.76 10.77
CA SER A 5 -4.09 10.03 9.42
C SER A 5 -3.74 8.86 8.50
N GLU A 6 -4.44 7.75 8.70
CA GLU A 6 -4.42 6.58 7.81
C GLU A 6 -5.26 6.90 6.57
N GLU A 7 -4.64 6.91 5.39
CA GLU A 7 -5.39 7.09 4.15
C GLU A 7 -5.88 5.73 3.66
N ARG A 8 -7.20 5.59 3.49
CA ARG A 8 -7.81 4.35 3.01
C ARG A 8 -8.05 4.44 1.50
N TRP A 9 -7.60 3.43 0.77
CA TRP A 9 -7.83 3.31 -0.66
C TRP A 9 -8.27 1.89 -1.02
N ASP A 10 -9.47 1.78 -1.61
CA ASP A 10 -9.95 0.53 -2.20
C ASP A 10 -9.55 0.48 -3.68
N ALA A 11 -8.71 -0.49 -4.01
CA ALA A 11 -8.27 -0.77 -5.37
C ALA A 11 -9.13 -1.85 -6.05
N GLY A 12 -10.10 -2.45 -5.35
CA GLY A 12 -11.00 -3.46 -5.90
C GLY A 12 -10.26 -4.61 -6.59
N GLU A 13 -10.58 -4.82 -7.86
CA GLU A 13 -10.00 -5.83 -8.75
C GLU A 13 -8.96 -5.24 -9.71
N LEU A 14 -8.34 -4.11 -9.36
CA LEU A 14 -7.24 -3.52 -10.12
C LEU A 14 -6.11 -4.55 -10.23
N GLY A 15 -5.74 -4.88 -11.48
CA GLY A 15 -4.68 -5.83 -11.75
C GLY A 15 -3.33 -5.40 -11.16
N CYS A 16 -2.50 -6.40 -10.86
CA CYS A 16 -1.19 -6.28 -10.20
C CYS A 16 -0.33 -5.09 -10.69
N GLY A 17 -0.27 -4.85 -12.00
CA GLY A 17 0.56 -3.78 -12.59
C GLY A 17 0.05 -2.36 -12.36
N GLU A 18 -1.27 -2.13 -12.48
CA GLU A 18 -1.84 -0.79 -12.31
C GLU A 18 -1.96 -0.43 -10.82
N LEU A 19 -2.22 -1.45 -9.99
CA LEU A 19 -2.23 -1.35 -8.54
C LEU A 19 -0.93 -0.73 -7.99
N VAL A 20 0.23 -1.30 -8.34
CA VAL A 20 1.53 -0.84 -7.82
C VAL A 20 1.89 0.57 -8.30
N VAL A 21 1.48 0.93 -9.51
CA VAL A 21 1.71 2.27 -10.08
C VAL A 21 0.90 3.32 -9.32
N LEU A 22 -0.39 3.06 -9.10
CA LEU A 22 -1.29 3.94 -8.36
C LEU A 22 -0.93 4.01 -6.87
N LEU A 23 -0.50 2.89 -6.28
CA LEU A 23 0.02 2.81 -4.92
C LEU A 23 1.24 3.72 -4.75
N ARG A 24 2.22 3.61 -5.66
CA ARG A 24 3.42 4.46 -5.66
C ARG A 24 3.06 5.95 -5.71
N MET A 25 2.14 6.33 -6.60
CA MET A 25 1.72 7.72 -6.75
C MET A 25 1.12 8.27 -5.46
N ARG A 26 0.30 7.48 -4.75
CA ARG A 26 -0.28 7.86 -3.46
C ARG A 26 0.77 7.99 -2.38
N LEU A 27 1.60 6.95 -2.18
CA LEU A 27 2.64 6.96 -1.15
C LEU A 27 3.62 8.14 -1.32
N ARG A 28 3.96 8.50 -2.56
CA ARG A 28 4.81 9.66 -2.86
C ARG A 28 4.18 11.00 -2.43
N ARG A 29 2.85 11.13 -2.43
CA ARG A 29 2.14 12.33 -1.95
C ARG A 29 2.09 12.40 -0.42
N MET A 30 2.45 11.33 0.27
CA MET A 30 2.40 11.23 1.73
C MET A 30 3.59 10.45 2.32
N PRO A 31 4.81 11.03 2.25
CA PRO A 31 5.98 10.44 2.88
C PRO A 31 5.76 10.21 4.38
N GLY A 32 6.13 9.03 4.88
CA GLY A 32 6.05 8.68 6.31
C GLY A 32 4.66 8.31 6.84
N ARG A 33 3.60 8.35 6.00
CA ARG A 33 2.24 7.97 6.40
C ARG A 33 1.92 6.52 6.07
N ILE A 34 0.86 6.00 6.69
CA ILE A 34 0.34 4.65 6.45
C ILE A 34 -0.86 4.74 5.51
N LEU A 35 -0.81 3.95 4.45
CA LEU A 35 -1.91 3.75 3.51
C LEU A 35 -2.57 2.40 3.77
N HIS A 36 -3.86 2.41 4.06
CA HIS A 36 -4.72 1.22 4.10
C HIS A 36 -5.26 0.92 2.70
N LEU A 37 -4.56 0.04 2.00
CA LEU A 37 -4.92 -0.46 0.68
C LEU A 37 -5.85 -1.68 0.79
N ILE A 38 -6.92 -1.74 0.01
CA ILE A 38 -7.76 -2.94 -0.14
C ILE A 38 -7.63 -3.43 -1.58
N ALA A 39 -7.01 -4.60 -1.78
CA ALA A 39 -6.76 -5.19 -3.09
C ALA A 39 -7.26 -6.63 -3.11
N ARG A 40 -8.33 -6.89 -3.87
CA ARG A 40 -8.97 -8.22 -3.98
C ARG A 40 -8.29 -9.12 -5.00
N ASP A 41 -7.31 -8.58 -5.72
CA ASP A 41 -6.45 -9.33 -6.63
C ASP A 41 -5.58 -10.31 -5.83
N THR A 42 -5.56 -11.59 -6.27
CA THR A 42 -4.80 -12.65 -5.60
C THR A 42 -3.29 -12.50 -5.73
N GLY A 43 -2.81 -11.90 -6.83
CA GLY A 43 -1.39 -11.60 -7.05
C GLY A 43 -0.88 -10.47 -6.18
N ALA A 44 -1.74 -9.53 -5.75
CA ALA A 44 -1.36 -8.45 -4.83
C ALA A 44 -0.72 -8.96 -3.53
N ALA A 45 -1.16 -10.12 -3.02
CA ALA A 45 -0.59 -10.72 -1.82
C ALA A 45 0.89 -11.13 -1.97
N GLU A 46 1.31 -11.49 -3.19
CA GLU A 46 2.69 -11.87 -3.52
C GLU A 46 3.49 -10.67 -4.05
N ASP A 47 2.89 -9.83 -4.88
CA ASP A 47 3.53 -8.67 -5.49
C ASP A 47 3.77 -7.52 -4.51
N LEU A 48 2.84 -7.20 -3.61
CA LEU A 48 2.99 -6.09 -2.66
C LEU A 48 4.21 -6.22 -1.75
N PRO A 49 4.48 -7.35 -1.07
CA PRO A 49 5.68 -7.49 -0.24
C PRO A 49 6.97 -7.41 -1.06
N ALA A 50 7.00 -7.98 -2.28
CA ALA A 50 8.14 -7.87 -3.19
C ALA A 50 8.37 -6.42 -3.63
N TRP A 51 7.31 -5.72 -4.05
CA TRP A 51 7.32 -4.33 -4.47
C TRP A 51 7.75 -3.40 -3.32
N CYS A 52 7.25 -3.61 -2.11
CA CYS A 52 7.66 -2.85 -0.93
C CYS A 52 9.17 -2.98 -0.70
N ARG A 53 9.70 -4.21 -0.78
CA ARG A 53 11.13 -4.48 -0.63
C ARG A 53 11.98 -3.80 -1.71
N MET A 54 11.52 -3.79 -2.96
CA MET A 54 12.20 -3.12 -4.09
C MET A 54 12.18 -1.59 -3.98
N THR A 55 11.11 -1.03 -3.42
CA THR A 55 10.90 0.43 -3.36
C THR A 55 11.31 1.05 -2.02
N ALA A 56 11.83 0.24 -1.10
CA ALA A 56 12.14 0.59 0.29
C ALA A 56 10.92 1.09 1.09
N ASN A 57 9.72 0.65 0.72
CA ASN A 57 8.50 0.84 1.51
C ASN A 57 8.34 -0.31 2.51
N THR A 58 7.60 -0.06 3.59
CA THR A 58 7.39 -1.07 4.65
C THR A 58 5.94 -1.52 4.65
N LEU A 59 5.70 -2.82 4.52
CA LEU A 59 4.40 -3.43 4.73
C LEU A 59 4.24 -3.70 6.23
N GLU A 60 3.41 -2.90 6.91
CA GLU A 60 3.20 -2.97 8.37
C GLU A 60 2.27 -4.13 8.73
N ARG A 61 1.23 -4.33 7.92
CA ARG A 61 0.19 -5.33 8.15
C ARG A 61 -0.41 -5.80 6.84
N HIS A 62 -0.79 -7.06 6.79
CA HIS A 62 -1.59 -7.65 5.72
C HIS A 62 -2.64 -8.55 6.36
N ASP A 63 -3.89 -8.38 5.96
CA ASP A 63 -5.02 -9.21 6.29
C ASP A 63 -5.60 -9.84 5.01
N PRO A 64 -5.39 -11.14 4.78
CA PRO A 64 -5.89 -11.82 3.58
C PRO A 64 -7.41 -12.09 3.64
N ALA A 65 -8.05 -12.05 4.82
CA ALA A 65 -9.50 -12.28 4.92
C ALA A 65 -10.30 -11.08 4.39
N THR A 66 -9.78 -9.86 4.59
CA THR A 66 -10.39 -8.62 4.07
C THR A 66 -9.62 -8.02 2.90
N ALA A 67 -8.64 -8.75 2.33
CA ALA A 67 -7.81 -8.27 1.23
C ALA A 67 -7.17 -6.89 1.54
N SER A 68 -6.78 -6.68 2.80
CA SER A 68 -6.35 -5.39 3.33
C SER A 68 -4.85 -5.36 3.62
N PHE A 69 -4.20 -4.29 3.22
CA PHE A 69 -2.75 -4.09 3.33
C PHE A 69 -2.49 -2.71 3.92
N TRP A 70 -1.63 -2.62 4.93
CA TRP A 70 -1.20 -1.37 5.53
C TRP A 70 0.25 -1.15 5.14
N ILE A 71 0.47 -0.18 4.25
CA ILE A 71 1.79 0.10 3.70
C ILE A 71 2.22 1.47 4.22
N ARG A 72 3.34 1.48 4.95
CA ARG A 72 4.00 2.72 5.36
C ARG A 72 4.85 3.23 4.22
N SER A 73 4.50 4.43 3.76
CA SER A 73 5.31 5.20 2.82
C SER A 73 6.65 5.52 3.47
N LYS A 74 7.73 5.28 2.72
CA LYS A 74 9.05 5.74 3.16
C LYS A 74 9.05 7.27 3.32
N SER A 75 9.84 7.76 4.28
CA SER A 75 10.01 9.20 4.48
C SER A 75 10.88 9.85 3.39
N ASP A 76 11.72 9.04 2.75
CA ASP A 76 12.69 9.48 1.76
C ASP A 76 12.24 9.15 0.32
N TRP A 77 11.70 10.14 -0.38
CA TRP A 77 11.33 10.05 -1.82
C TRP A 77 12.22 10.93 -2.71
N ASN A 78 13.41 11.31 -2.20
CA ASN A 78 14.42 12.13 -2.90
C ASN A 78 14.89 11.47 -4.20
#